data_AF-A0A3D5Q5R8-F1
#
_entry.id   AF-A0A3D5Q5R8-F1
#
_cell.length_a   1.000
_cell.length_b   1.000
_cell.length_c   1.000
_cell.angle_alpha   90.00
_cell.angle_beta   90.00
_cell.angle_gamma   90.00
#
_symmetry.space_group_name_H-M   'P 1'
#
loop_
_entity.id
_entity.type
_entity.pdbx_description
1 polymer ?
#
loop_
_entity_poly.entity_id
_entity_poly.type
_entity_poly.pdbx_seq_one_letter_code
_entity_poly.pdbx_strand_id
1 'polypeptide(L)' 'ERLLPLIGHVQFADNPGRHQPGTGELNFPALFAALDRMGYEGWVSAEYHPEKTTGESLGWFHPGG' A
#
# COMPACT_ATOMS: atom_id res chain seq x y z
N GLU A 1 -14.95 2.67 -5.20
CA GLU A 1 -15.75 3.73 -5.86
C GLU A 1 -16.89 4.28 -4.99
N ARG A 2 -17.92 3.50 -4.60
CA ARG A 2 -19.10 4.03 -3.86
C ARG A 2 -18.80 4.93 -2.66
N LEU A 3 -17.77 4.60 -1.88
CA LEU A 3 -17.38 5.35 -0.67
C LEU A 3 -16.24 6.34 -0.91
N LEU A 4 -15.73 6.44 -2.15
CA LEU A 4 -14.55 7.26 -2.46
C LEU A 4 -14.67 8.71 -1.96
N PRO A 5 -15.82 9.42 -2.09
CA PRO A 5 -15.95 10.79 -1.59
C PRO A 5 -15.82 10.94 -0.06
N LEU A 6 -15.88 9.84 0.69
CA LEU A 6 -15.79 9.82 2.15
C LEU A 6 -14.44 9.28 2.66
N ILE A 7 -13.63 8.69 1.79
CA ILE A 7 -12.33 8.12 2.17
C ILE A 7 -11.30 9.24 2.08
N GLY A 8 -10.79 9.68 3.24
CA GLY A 8 -9.72 10.68 3.32
C GLY A 8 -8.31 10.09 3.46
N HIS A 9 -8.21 8.80 3.80
CA HIS A 9 -6.94 8.13 4.03
C HIS A 9 -7.04 6.63 3.74
N VAL A 10 -5.97 6.05 3.21
CA VAL A 10 -5.81 4.60 2.99
C VAL A 10 -4.53 4.16 3.69
N GLN A 11 -4.62 3.09 4.47
CA GLN A 11 -3.47 2.43 5.07
C GLN A 11 -3.32 1.03 4.48
N PHE A 12 -2.09 0.54 4.38
CA PHE A 12 -1.85 -0.79 3.81
C PHE A 12 -0.70 -1.55 4.46
N ALA A 13 -0.84 -2.88 4.43
CA ALA A 13 0.15 -3.88 4.80
C ALA A 13 -0.16 -5.16 4.02
N ASP A 14 0.85 -5.99 3.77
CA ASP A 14 0.66 -7.26 3.06
C ASP A 14 -0.09 -8.28 3.93
N ASN A 15 -0.81 -9.21 3.29
CA ASN A 15 -1.59 -10.24 3.96
C ASN A 15 -1.33 -11.61 3.33
N PRO A 16 -1.13 -12.67 4.13
CA PRO A 16 -1.11 -12.71 5.60
C PRO A 16 0.16 -12.06 6.22
N GLY A 17 0.14 -11.81 7.54
CA GLY A 17 1.32 -11.41 8.31
C GLY A 17 1.47 -9.91 8.61
N ARG A 18 0.82 -9.03 7.84
CA ARG A 18 0.85 -7.57 8.05
C ARG A 18 2.27 -6.98 7.92
N HIS A 19 3.05 -7.50 6.97
CA HIS A 19 4.42 -7.09 6.67
C HIS A 19 4.49 -6.17 5.43
N GLN A 20 5.70 -5.82 5.00
CA GLN A 20 5.92 -4.97 3.82
C GLN A 20 5.38 -5.62 2.53
N PRO A 21 4.96 -4.83 1.51
CA PRO A 21 4.60 -5.36 0.21
C PRO A 21 5.59 -6.40 -0.36
N GLY A 22 5.06 -7.53 -0.84
CA GLY A 22 5.82 -8.63 -1.43
C GLY A 22 6.12 -9.78 -0.46
N THR A 23 5.55 -9.77 0.74
CA THR A 23 5.72 -10.82 1.77
C THR A 23 4.51 -11.72 1.92
N GLY A 24 3.36 -11.29 1.40
CA GLY A 24 2.10 -12.02 1.41
C GLY A 24 1.57 -12.21 -0.01
N GLU A 25 0.25 -12.10 -0.16
CA GLU A 25 -0.48 -12.48 -1.36
C GLU A 25 -1.08 -11.27 -2.10
N LEU A 26 -0.98 -10.06 -1.54
CA LEU A 26 -1.63 -8.89 -2.12
C LEU A 26 -0.84 -8.35 -3.33
N ASN A 27 -1.54 -8.11 -4.43
CA ASN A 27 -0.99 -7.45 -5.61
C ASN A 27 -1.05 -5.91 -5.45
N PHE A 28 -0.04 -5.35 -4.79
CA PHE A 28 0.05 -3.90 -4.55
C PHE A 28 0.08 -3.05 -5.82
N PRO A 29 0.84 -3.39 -6.89
CA PRO A 29 0.79 -2.64 -8.14
C PRO A 29 -0.64 -2.50 -8.69
N ALA A 30 -1.42 -3.59 -8.68
CA ALA A 30 -2.81 -3.55 -9.16
C ALA A 30 -3.73 -2.72 -8.24
N LEU A 31 -3.50 -2.76 -6.93
CA LEU A 31 -4.26 -1.98 -5.94
C LEU A 31 -3.98 -0.48 -6.09
N PHE A 32 -2.71 -0.07 -6.18
CA PHE A 32 -2.34 1.34 -6.37
C PHE A 32 -2.86 1.86 -7.71
N ALA A 33 -2.70 1.10 -8.79
CA ALA A 33 -3.27 1.47 -10.09
C ALA A 33 -4.81 1.56 -10.04
N ALA A 34 -5.49 0.81 -9.18
CA ALA A 34 -6.94 0.94 -9.00
C ALA A 34 -7.31 2.23 -8.26
N LEU A 35 -6.55 2.61 -7.22
CA LEU A 35 -6.72 3.91 -6.54
C LEU A 35 -6.55 5.07 -7.52
N ASP A 36 -5.53 5.01 -8.38
CA ASP A 36 -5.29 6.01 -9.42
C ASP A 36 -6.46 6.08 -10.41
N ARG A 37 -6.93 4.93 -10.93
CA ARG A 37 -8.07 4.88 -11.86
C ARG A 37 -9.37 5.42 -11.25
N MET A 38 -9.56 5.25 -9.95
CA MET A 38 -10.71 5.78 -9.23
C MET A 38 -10.60 7.30 -9.00
N GLY A 39 -9.43 7.91 -9.21
CA GLY A 39 -9.20 9.32 -8.90
C GLY A 39 -9.10 9.58 -7.39
N TYR A 40 -8.54 8.65 -6.63
CA TYR A 40 -8.29 8.85 -5.21
C TYR A 40 -7.14 9.85 -5.01
N GLU A 41 -7.43 11.02 -4.42
CA GLU A 41 -6.44 12.09 -4.21
C GLU A 41 -5.92 12.16 -2.76
N GLY A 42 -6.37 11.25 -1.89
CA GLY A 42 -5.96 11.21 -0.49
C GLY A 42 -4.61 10.52 -0.26
N TRP A 43 -4.18 10.49 0.99
CA TRP A 43 -2.92 9.85 1.37
C TRP A 43 -3.04 8.33 1.40
N VAL A 44 -1.95 7.64 1.01
CA VAL A 44 -1.78 6.20 1.09
C VAL A 44 -0.54 5.91 1.95
N SER A 45 -0.70 5.29 3.11
CA SER A 45 0.37 5.10 4.09
C SER A 45 0.68 3.63 4.34
N ALA A 46 1.96 3.29 4.31
CA ALA A 46 2.44 1.96 4.62
C ALA A 46 2.41 1.76 6.15
N GLU A 47 1.47 0.95 6.64
CA GLU A 47 1.24 0.67 8.06
C GLU A 47 1.42 -0.83 8.34
N TYR A 48 2.67 -1.28 8.21
CA TYR A 48 3.05 -2.67 8.36
C TYR A 48 4.13 -2.88 9.43
N HIS A 49 4.34 -4.13 9.84
CA HIS A 49 5.45 -4.56 10.68
C HIS A 49 6.59 -5.06 9.78
N PRO A 50 7.75 -4.38 9.70
CA PRO A 50 8.89 -4.89 8.94
C PRO A 50 9.28 -6.31 9.38
N GLU A 51 9.56 -7.23 8.45
CA GLU A 51 10.12 -8.55 8.81
C GLU A 51 11.55 -8.46 9.38
N LYS A 52 12.26 -7.37 9.03
CA LYS A 52 13.61 -7.06 9.48
C LYS A 52 13.67 -5.61 9.99
N THR A 53 14.72 -4.87 9.66
CA THR A 53 14.76 -3.43 9.92
C THR A 53 13.85 -2.66 8.95
N THR A 54 13.42 -1.46 9.33
CA THR A 54 12.65 -0.58 8.43
C THR A 54 13.37 -0.34 7.11
N GLY A 55 14.68 -0.04 7.15
CA GLY A 55 15.46 0.22 5.94
C GLY A 55 15.49 -0.97 4.97
N GLU A 56 15.66 -2.19 5.48
CA GLU A 56 15.62 -3.41 4.67
C GLU A 56 14.21 -3.70 4.11
N SER A 57 13.16 -3.23 4.78
CA SER A 57 11.78 -3.44 4.34
C SER A 57 11.34 -2.51 3.19
N LEU A 58 12.11 -1.46 2.87
CA LEU A 58 11.71 -0.44 1.89
C LEU A 58 12.04 -0.82 0.43
N GLY A 59 12.44 -2.07 0.17
CA GLY A 59 12.74 -2.54 -1.19
C GLY A 59 11.56 -2.45 -2.17
N TRP A 60 10.32 -2.41 -1.67
CA TRP A 60 9.11 -2.20 -2.48
C TRP A 60 8.92 -0.73 -2.90
N PHE A 61 9.56 0.22 -2.21
CA PHE A 61 9.36 1.64 -2.41
C PHE A 61 10.40 2.20 -3.38
N HIS A 62 10.02 2.35 -4.65
CA HIS A 62 10.85 2.99 -5.66
C HIS A 62 10.32 4.40 -5.96
N PRO A 63 11.06 5.46 -5.58
CA PRO A 63 10.67 6.82 -5.93
C PRO A 63 10.87 7.02 -7.44
N GLY A 64 9.81 6.84 -8.23
CA GLY A 64 9.82 7.02 -9.68
C GLY A 64 8.89 6.10 -10.48
N GLY A 65 8.27 5.11 -9.84
CA GLY A 65 7.32 4.18 -10.45
C GLY A 65 7.19 2.90 -9.64
#